data_AF-A0A1G2W6V4-F1
#
_entry.id   AF-A0A1G2W6V4-F1
#
_cell.length_a   1.000
_cell.length_b   1.000
_cell.length_c   1.000
_cell.angle_alpha   90.00
_cell.angle_beta   90.00
_cell.angle_gamma   90.00
#
_symmetry.space_group_name_H-M   'P 1'
#
loop_
_entity.id
_entity.type
_entity.pdbx_description
1 polymer ?
#
loop_
_entity_poly.entity_id
_entity_poly.type
_entity_poly.pdbx_seq_one_letter_code
_entity_poly.pdbx_strand_id
1 'polypeptide(L)' 'MAEPAYPRPPDKPQDYECCKRGCCPCIFDYYYDALERWETRIRALGGDPAQVLAAQAQR' A
#
# COMPACT_ATOMS: atom_id res chain seq x y z
N MET A 1 -20.46 5.76 -12.50
CA MET A 1 -19.13 5.23 -12.12
C MET A 1 -18.89 5.73 -10.70
N ALA A 2 -18.93 4.86 -9.70
CA ALA A 2 -18.59 5.29 -8.35
C ALA A 2 -17.09 5.56 -8.34
N GLU A 3 -16.69 6.83 -8.30
CA GLU A 3 -15.32 7.18 -7.95
C GLU A 3 -14.98 6.43 -6.65
N PRO A 4 -13.86 5.70 -6.60
CA PRO A 4 -13.47 5.09 -5.36
C PRO A 4 -13.27 6.24 -4.37
N ALA A 5 -14.04 6.24 -3.28
CA ALA A 5 -13.95 7.27 -2.22
C ALA A 5 -12.54 7.38 -1.62
N TYR A 6 -11.67 6.42 -1.93
CA TYR A 6 -10.34 6.24 -1.39
C TYR A 6 -9.33 5.89 -2.49
N PRO A 7 -8.10 6.45 -2.43
CA PRO A 7 -7.02 6.02 -3.31
C PRO A 7 -6.74 4.52 -3.14
N ARG A 8 -6.35 3.84 -4.22
CA ARG A 8 -5.89 2.44 -4.15
C ARG A 8 -4.61 2.37 -3.29
N PRO A 9 -4.47 1.39 -2.38
CA PRO A 9 -3.22 1.19 -1.67
C PRO A 9 -2.09 0.83 -2.63
N PRO A 10 -0.83 1.04 -2.22
CA PRO A 10 0.32 0.55 -2.99
C PRO A 10 0.22 -0.98 -3.13
N ASP A 11 0.58 -1.49 -4.30
CA ASP A 11 0.63 -2.93 -4.54
C ASP A 11 1.82 -3.53 -3.80
N LYS A 12 1.61 -4.66 -3.13
CA LYS A 12 2.68 -5.26 -2.33
C LYS A 12 3.72 -5.85 -3.28
N PRO A 13 4.99 -5.39 -3.22
CA PRO A 13 6.02 -5.92 -4.10
C PRO A 13 6.21 -7.41 -3.82
N GLN A 14 6.36 -8.17 -4.89
CA GLN A 14 6.59 -9.59 -4.86
C GLN A 14 8.06 -9.88 -4.52
N ASP A 15 8.33 -11.10 -4.06
CA ASP A 15 9.68 -11.48 -3.64
C ASP A 15 10.68 -11.47 -4.80
N TYR A 16 10.23 -11.63 -6.04
CA TYR A 16 11.07 -11.55 -7.24
C TYR A 16 11.45 -10.11 -7.63
N GLU A 17 10.71 -9.11 -7.18
CA GLU A 17 11.04 -7.68 -7.34
C GLU A 17 12.09 -7.24 -6.33
N CYS A 18 12.17 -7.95 -5.21
CA CYS A 18 13.29 -7.81 -4.29
C CYS A 18 14.56 -8.34 -4.96
N CYS A 19 15.60 -7.51 -5.02
CA CYS A 19 16.89 -7.87 -5.60
C CYS A 19 17.55 -9.10 -4.92
N LYS A 20 17.08 -9.53 -3.73
CA LYS A 20 17.57 -10.63 -2.87
C LYS A 20 19.07 -10.62 -2.57
N ARG A 21 19.77 -9.55 -2.95
CA ARG A 21 21.23 -9.35 -2.80
C ARG A 21 21.60 -8.40 -1.66
N GLY A 22 20.63 -7.99 -0.83
CA GLY A 22 20.86 -7.03 0.25
C GLY A 22 20.95 -5.58 -0.21
N CYS A 23 20.24 -5.21 -1.28
CA CYS A 23 20.17 -3.81 -1.71
C CYS A 23 19.40 -2.99 -0.66
N CYS A 24 20.02 -1.93 -0.14
CA CYS A 24 19.40 -0.93 0.71
C CYS A 24 19.42 0.42 -0.03
N PRO A 25 18.27 1.07 -0.24
CA PRO A 25 16.93 0.74 0.28
C PRO A 25 16.25 -0.45 -0.45
N CYS A 26 15.55 -1.27 0.33
CA CYS A 26 14.81 -2.43 -0.16
C CYS A 26 13.48 -1.99 -0.81
N ILE A 27 12.98 -2.73 -1.80
CA ILE A 27 11.64 -2.47 -2.39
C ILE A 27 10.54 -2.45 -1.31
N PHE A 28 10.69 -3.27 -0.27
CA PHE A 28 9.77 -3.28 0.87
C PHE A 28 9.84 -1.99 1.69
N ASP A 29 11.01 -1.37 1.81
CA ASP A 29 11.18 -0.10 2.54
C ASP A 29 10.40 1.03 1.86
N TYR A 30 10.52 1.12 0.53
CA TYR A 30 9.71 2.03 -0.29
C TYR A 30 8.21 1.73 -0.21
N TYR A 31 7.84 0.45 -0.18
CA TYR A 31 6.46 0.04 -0.02
C TYR A 31 5.89 0.51 1.33
N TYR A 32 6.63 0.34 2.43
CA TYR A 32 6.18 0.76 3.76
C TYR A 32 6.07 2.29 3.87
N ASP A 33 7.03 3.07 3.35
CA ASP A 33 6.92 4.54 3.30
C ASP A 33 5.69 5.00 2.48
N ALA A 34 5.47 4.37 1.31
CA ALA A 34 4.30 4.65 0.50
C ALA A 34 3.00 4.26 1.21
N LEU A 35 3.00 3.13 1.94
CA LEU A 35 1.87 2.62 2.69
C LEU A 35 1.50 3.58 3.82
N GLU A 36 2.46 4.05 4.63
CA GLU A 36 2.20 5.00 5.73
C GLU A 36 1.59 6.31 5.22
N ARG A 37 2.10 6.84 4.10
CA ARG A 37 1.55 8.05 3.47
C ARG A 37 0.12 7.82 2.98
N TRP A 38 -0.13 6.65 2.41
CA TRP A 38 -1.46 6.27 1.96
C TRP A 38 -2.42 6.11 3.14
N GLU A 39 -2.04 5.40 4.21
CA GLU A 39 -2.85 5.21 5.42
C GLU A 39 -3.24 6.56 6.04
N THR A 40 -2.28 7.49 6.13
CA THR A 40 -2.53 8.86 6.61
C THR A 40 -3.55 9.57 5.74
N ARG A 41 -3.45 9.44 4.42
CA ARG A 41 -4.40 10.04 3.48
C ARG A 41 -5.80 9.46 3.62
N ILE A 42 -5.92 8.14 3.79
CA ILE A 42 -7.22 7.47 3.98
C ILE A 42 -7.89 7.94 5.28
N ARG A 43 -7.11 7.99 6.37
CA ARG A 43 -7.60 8.52 7.66
C ARG A 43 -8.03 9.97 7.54
N ALA A 44 -7.29 10.80 6.81
CA ALA A 44 -7.64 12.19 6.55
C ALA A 44 -8.93 12.35 5.71
N LEU A 45 -9.23 11.37 4.85
CA LEU A 45 -10.48 11.30 4.10
C LEU A 45 -11.65 10.74 4.93
N GLY A 46 -11.42 10.33 6.18
CA GLY A 46 -12.43 9.71 7.04
C GLY A 46 -12.69 8.23 6.77
N GLY A 47 -11.81 7.58 6.02
CA GLY A 47 -11.87 6.15 5.72
C GLY A 47 -11.00 5.30 6.64
N ASP A 48 -11.25 4.00 6.60
CA ASP A 48 -10.49 3.01 7.37
C ASP A 48 -9.49 2.27 6.45
N PRO A 49 -8.16 2.52 6.56
CA PRO A 49 -7.18 1.92 5.66
C PRO A 49 -7.12 0.39 5.79
N ALA A 50 -7.39 -0.14 6.98
CA ALA A 50 -7.46 -1.58 7.22
C ALA A 50 -8.59 -2.23 6.41
N GLN A 51 -9.74 -1.55 6.29
CA GLN A 51 -10.88 -2.05 5.52
C GLN A 51 -10.56 -2.07 4.01
N VAL A 52 -9.86 -1.05 3.51
CA VAL A 52 -9.46 -0.98 2.10
C VAL A 52 -8.42 -2.05 1.76
N LEU A 53 -7.44 -2.28 2.65
CA LEU A 53 -6.46 -3.37 2.49
C LEU A 53 -7.13 -4.75 2.55
N ALA A 54 -8.06 -4.96 3.49
CA ALA A 54 -8.80 -6.21 3.62
C ALA A 54 -9.70 -6.48 2.40
N ALA A 55 -10.27 -5.44 1.79
CA ALA A 55 -11.05 -5.57 0.56
C ALA A 55 -10.16 -5.94 -0.64
N GLN A 56 -8.92 -5.44 -0.71
CA GLN A 56 -8.00 -5.75 -1.80
C GLN A 56 -7.35 -7.13 -1.67
N ALA A 57 -7.04 -7.57 -0.45
CA ALA A 57 -6.44 -8.89 -0.19
C ALA A 57 -7.40 -10.06 -0.49
N GLN A 58 -8.71 -9.80 -0.54
CA GLN A 58 -9.74 -10.79 -0.83
C GLN A 58 -10.07 -10.94 -2.32
N ARG A 59 -9.32 -10.28 -3.22
CA ARG A 59 -9.57 -10.28 -4.66
C ARG A 59 -8.50 -11.02 -5.46
#